data_AF-A0AAD3NFS8-F1
#
_entry.id   AF-A0AAD3NFS8-F1
#
_cell.length_a   1.000
_cell.length_b   1.000
_cell.length_c   1.000
_cell.angle_alpha   90.00
_cell.angle_beta   90.00
_cell.angle_gamma   90.00
#
_symmetry.space_group_name_H-M   'P 1'
#
loop_
_entity.id
_entity.type
_entity.pdbx_description
1 polymer ?
#
loop_
_entity_poly.entity_id
_entity_poly.type
_entity_poly.pdbx_seq_one_letter_code
_entity_poly.pdbx_strand_id
1 'polypeptide(L)'
;MWWLRSWQVTDDEYIILNFSVDTGRKPSDNHILSWARSFQVMRCVHKAGQNYPEWKHQNSPDQKPWLYPEQNTLPMMDPAELSIQRADSLENVDESSKVEVQDCYDSS
;
A
#
# COMPACT_ATOMS: atom_id res chain seq x y z
N MET A 1 -6.71 -9.69 3.93
CA MET A 1 -5.25 -9.76 3.74
C MET A 1 -4.64 -8.58 4.49
N TRP A 2 -3.90 -8.86 5.56
CA TRP A 2 -3.24 -7.83 6.34
C TRP A 2 -1.77 -7.76 5.95
N TRP A 3 -1.20 -6.57 6.03
CA TRP A 3 0.21 -6.34 5.74
C TRP A 3 0.88 -5.84 7.01
N LEU A 4 1.91 -6.55 7.46
CA LEU A 4 2.84 -5.99 8.43
C LEU A 4 3.74 -5.01 7.69
N ARG A 5 3.52 -3.70 7.90
CA ARG A 5 4.34 -2.64 7.34
C ARG A 5 5.38 -2.19 8.36
N SER A 6 6.63 -2.13 7.94
CA SER A 6 7.72 -1.51 8.69
C SER A 6 8.35 -0.41 7.85
N TRP A 7 8.81 0.66 8.49
CA TRP A 7 9.57 1.71 7.84
C TRP A 7 10.78 2.11 8.65
N GLN A 8 11.84 2.50 7.96
CA GLN A 8 13.05 3.03 8.55
C GLN A 8 13.49 4.27 7.77
N VAL A 9 13.92 5.29 8.50
CA VAL A 9 14.53 6.50 7.95
C VAL A 9 16.04 6.37 8.14
N THR A 10 16.77 6.41 7.04
CA THR A 10 18.22 6.60 6.98
C THR A 10 18.48 8.07 6.62
N ASP A 11 19.74 8.53 6.63
CA ASP A 11 20.12 9.94 6.45
C ASP A 11 19.29 10.69 5.39
N ASP A 12 19.28 10.20 4.14
CA ASP A 12 18.53 10.77 3.02
C ASP A 12 17.52 9.80 2.38
N GLU A 13 17.29 8.64 3.00
CA GLU A 13 16.50 7.55 2.40
C GLU A 13 15.39 7.03 3.32
N TYR A 14 14.25 6.71 2.72
CA TYR A 14 13.12 6.08 3.41
C TYR A 14 12.93 4.68 2.86
N ILE A 15 13.04 3.67 3.72
CA ILE A 15 12.77 2.27 3.38
C ILE A 15 11.43 1.89 3.98
N ILE A 16 10.49 1.43 3.15
CA ILE A 16 9.17 0.96 3.59
C ILE A 16 8.95 -0.46 3.06
N LEU A 17 8.85 -1.42 3.97
CA LEU A 17 8.66 -2.84 3.66
C LEU A 17 7.27 -3.29 4.10
N ASN A 18 6.63 -4.13 3.30
CA ASN A 18 5.35 -4.76 3.64
C ASN A 18 5.50 -6.28 3.51
N PHE A 19 5.07 -6.99 4.54
CA PHE A 19 5.00 -8.45 4.56
C PHE A 19 3.54 -8.87 4.63
N SER A 20 3.13 -9.79 3.77
CA SER A 20 1.82 -10.41 3.84
C SER A 20 1.71 -11.24 5.12
N VAL A 21 0.64 -11.02 5.88
CA VAL A 21 0.34 -11.79 7.10
C VAL A 21 -1.04 -12.39 6.96
N ASP A 22 -1.15 -13.70 7.23
CA ASP A 22 -2.41 -14.41 7.17
C ASP A 22 -3.14 -14.23 8.50
N THR A 23 -4.42 -13.87 8.40
CA THR A 23 -5.36 -13.83 9.51
C THR A 23 -6.53 -14.75 9.18
N GLY A 24 -6.27 -16.01 8.87
CA GLY A 24 -7.26 -17.10 8.79
C GLY A 24 -8.44 -16.91 7.82
N ARG A 25 -8.36 -15.99 6.85
CA ARG A 25 -9.42 -15.80 5.82
C ARG A 25 -8.79 -15.72 4.44
N LYS A 26 -9.09 -16.75 3.63
CA LYS A 26 -8.61 -16.96 2.27
C LYS A 26 -9.55 -16.35 1.21
N PRO A 27 -9.04 -15.54 0.28
CA PRO A 27 -9.67 -15.28 -1.01
C PRO A 27 -9.02 -16.10 -2.13
N SER A 28 -9.79 -16.45 -3.18
CA SER A 28 -9.39 -17.29 -4.31
C SER A 28 -9.08 -16.54 -5.61
N ASP A 29 -8.09 -17.07 -6.33
CA ASP A 29 -7.78 -16.95 -7.77
C ASP A 29 -6.75 -15.99 -8.39
N ASN A 30 -6.07 -16.62 -9.37
CA ASN A 30 -4.78 -16.40 -10.03
C ASN A 30 -4.78 -15.36 -11.15
N HIS A 31 -3.72 -14.51 -11.23
CA HIS A 31 -2.97 -14.24 -12.48
C HIS A 31 -1.74 -13.31 -12.26
N ILE A 32 -0.53 -13.83 -12.50
CA ILE A 32 0.71 -13.04 -12.70
C ILE A 32 1.05 -13.28 -14.19
N LEU A 33 1.16 -12.29 -15.09
CA LEU A 33 2.24 -11.31 -15.22
C LEU A 33 1.86 -10.27 -16.29
N SER A 34 2.08 -8.98 -16.03
CA SER A 34 2.35 -8.01 -17.10
C SER A 34 3.23 -6.88 -16.57
N TRP A 35 4.51 -6.92 -16.96
CA TRP A 35 5.52 -5.89 -16.68
C TRP A 35 5.09 -4.48 -17.12
N ALA A 36 4.20 -4.38 -18.11
CA ALA A 36 3.65 -3.12 -18.61
C ALA A 36 2.81 -2.39 -17.54
N ARG A 37 2.13 -3.13 -16.64
CA ARG A 37 1.37 -2.53 -15.54
C ARG A 37 2.29 -1.89 -14.50
N SER A 38 3.47 -2.45 -14.23
CA SER A 38 4.41 -1.89 -13.26
C SER A 38 4.85 -0.47 -13.64
N PHE A 39 5.17 -0.23 -14.92
CA PHE A 39 5.57 1.11 -15.39
C PHE A 39 4.43 2.13 -15.27
N GLN A 40 3.20 1.74 -15.62
CA GLN A 40 2.02 2.60 -15.50
C GLN A 40 1.73 2.98 -14.04
N VAL A 41 1.82 2.01 -13.12
CA VAL A 41 1.68 2.24 -11.69
C VAL A 41 2.72 3.23 -11.18
N MET A 42 3.99 3.06 -11.56
CA MET A 42 5.05 4.00 -11.15
C MET A 42 4.80 5.42 -11.67
N ARG A 43 4.28 5.58 -12.89
CA ARG A 43 3.90 6.89 -13.44
C ARG A 43 2.77 7.55 -12.65
N CYS A 44 1.76 6.79 -12.24
CA CYS A 44 0.67 7.28 -11.40
C CYS A 44 1.16 7.69 -10.01
N VAL A 45 2.02 6.87 -9.38
CA VAL A 45 2.64 7.19 -8.09
C VAL A 45 3.46 8.49 -8.18
N HIS A 46 4.24 8.66 -9.25
CA HIS A 46 5.00 9.90 -9.46
C HIS A 46 4.10 11.13 -9.55
N LYS A 47 3.06 11.10 -10.40
CA LYS A 47 2.08 12.19 -10.53
C LYS A 47 1.37 12.48 -9.20
N ALA A 48 0.97 11.44 -8.46
CA ALA A 48 0.36 11.58 -7.15
C ALA A 48 1.31 12.25 -6.15
N GLY A 49 2.60 11.88 -6.17
CA GLY A 49 3.64 12.51 -5.35
C GLY A 49 3.83 14.00 -5.65
N GLN A 50 3.76 14.40 -6.93
CA GLN A 50 3.84 15.80 -7.34
C GLN A 50 2.65 16.63 -6.81
N ASN A 51 1.44 16.05 -6.84
CA ASN A 51 0.22 16.72 -6.39
C ASN A 51 -0.02 16.61 -4.87
N TYR A 52 0.73 15.77 -4.18
CA TYR A 52 0.54 15.47 -2.76
C TYR A 52 0.62 16.71 -1.84
N PRO A 53 1.54 17.68 -2.02
CA PRO A 53 1.61 18.84 -1.14
C PRO A 53 0.33 19.69 -1.14
N GLU A 54 -0.22 19.96 -2.33
CA GLU A 54 -1.46 20.74 -2.51
C GLU A 54 -2.65 20.01 -1.89
N TRP A 55 -2.78 18.71 -2.19
CA TRP A 55 -3.83 17.89 -1.60
C TRP A 55 -3.72 17.83 -0.07
N LYS A 56 -2.49 17.67 0.46
CA LYS A 56 -2.24 17.55 1.89
C LYS A 56 -2.53 18.86 2.63
N HIS A 57 -2.31 20.01 2.01
CA HIS A 57 -2.68 21.31 2.56
C HIS A 57 -4.18 21.41 2.89
N GLN A 58 -5.02 20.82 2.02
CA GLN A 58 -6.48 20.81 2.19
C GLN A 58 -6.99 19.65 3.06
N ASN A 59 -6.15 18.64 3.33
CA ASN A 59 -6.53 17.39 4.00
C ASN A 59 -5.69 17.14 5.27
N SER A 60 -5.93 17.98 6.28
CA SER A 60 -5.28 17.92 7.60
C SER A 60 -3.75 17.90 7.47
N PRO A 61 -3.12 19.05 7.16
CA PRO A 61 -1.70 19.12 6.83
C PRO A 61 -0.79 18.61 7.96
N ASP A 62 -1.23 18.80 9.21
CA ASP A 62 -0.45 18.48 10.41
C ASP A 62 -0.56 17.01 10.85
N GLN A 63 -1.53 16.26 10.30
CA GLN A 63 -1.70 14.84 10.61
C GLN A 63 -0.76 13.99 9.76
N LYS A 64 0.35 13.57 10.36
CA LYS A 64 1.39 12.70 9.79
C LYS A 64 1.82 11.65 10.84
N PRO A 65 0.95 10.68 11.18
CA PRO A 65 1.24 9.68 12.21
C PRO A 65 2.45 8.80 11.91
N TRP A 66 2.87 8.70 10.64
CA TRP A 66 4.10 8.01 10.24
C TRP A 66 5.39 8.79 10.56
N LEU A 67 5.30 10.11 10.77
CA LEU A 67 6.40 10.95 11.27
C LEU A 67 6.29 11.21 12.77
N TYR A 68 5.06 11.32 13.28
CA TYR A 68 4.71 11.67 14.65
C TYR A 68 3.82 10.56 15.26
N PRO A 69 4.42 9.47 15.79
CA PRO A 69 3.68 8.29 16.24
C PRO A 69 2.61 8.56 17.30
N GLU A 70 2.76 9.63 18.09
CA GLU A 70 1.79 10.08 19.08
C GLU A 70 0.43 10.47 18.49
N GLN A 71 0.38 10.77 17.19
CA GLN A 71 -0.87 11.04 16.47
C GLN A 71 -1.63 9.76 16.11
N ASN A 72 -1.05 8.58 16.36
CA ASN A 72 -1.65 7.29 16.01
C ASN A 72 -2.81 6.94 16.96
N THR A 73 -3.98 6.65 16.38
CA THR A 73 -5.18 6.22 17.11
C THR A 73 -5.47 4.72 16.96
N LEU A 74 -4.61 3.97 16.27
CA LEU A 74 -4.78 2.55 16.03
C LEU A 74 -4.48 1.74 17.31
N PRO A 75 -5.24 0.65 17.56
CA PRO A 75 -4.98 -0.22 18.70
C PRO A 75 -3.65 -0.97 18.52
N MET A 76 -3.00 -1.26 19.65
CA MET A 76 -1.85 -2.15 19.68
C MET A 76 -2.32 -3.60 19.48
N MET A 77 -1.60 -4.37 18.67
CA MET A 77 -1.88 -5.79 18.40
C MET A 77 -0.76 -6.66 18.95
N ASP A 78 -1.10 -7.85 19.45
CA ASP A 78 -0.12 -8.83 19.92
C ASP A 78 0.56 -9.51 18.71
N PRO A 79 1.90 -9.48 18.59
CA PRO A 79 2.61 -10.19 17.53
C PRO A 79 2.32 -11.69 17.46
N ALA A 80 1.92 -12.32 18.57
CA ALA A 80 1.58 -13.74 18.60
C ALA A 80 0.29 -14.09 17.81
N GLU A 81 -0.57 -13.10 17.56
CA GLU A 81 -1.77 -13.27 16.72
C GLU A 81 -1.44 -13.22 15.21
N LEU A 82 -0.21 -12.86 14.84
CA LEU A 82 0.24 -12.79 13.45
C LEU A 82 0.80 -14.14 13.01
N SER A 83 0.35 -14.63 11.85
CA SER A 83 0.90 -15.83 11.21
C SER A 83 1.52 -15.49 9.85
N ILE A 84 2.71 -16.04 9.57
CA ILE A 84 3.41 -15.79 8.31
C ILE A 84 2.54 -16.31 7.15
N GLN A 85 2.17 -15.41 6.23
CA GLN A 85 1.51 -15.83 5.00
C GLN A 85 2.56 -16.47 4.08
N ARG A 86 2.57 -17.79 4.10
CA ARG A 86 3.36 -18.66 3.23
C ARG A 86 3.03 -18.34 1.76
N ALA A 87 4.04 -18.03 0.96
CA ALA A 87 3.85 -17.66 -0.46
C ALA A 87 3.21 -18.80 -1.27
N ASP A 88 3.47 -20.05 -0.88
CA ASP A 88 2.87 -21.27 -1.41
C ASP A 88 1.41 -21.49 -0.98
N SER A 89 0.92 -20.72 0.01
CA SER A 89 -0.47 -20.74 0.49
C SER A 89 -1.32 -19.57 -0.04
N LEU A 90 -0.76 -18.72 -0.92
CA LEU A 90 -1.44 -17.55 -1.48
C LEU A 90 -2.46 -18.00 -2.54
N GLU A 91 -3.69 -18.28 -2.11
CA GLU A 91 -4.83 -18.21 -3.02
C GLU A 91 -4.99 -16.74 -3.43
N ASN A 92 -4.94 -16.49 -4.74
CA ASN A 92 -4.82 -15.14 -5.26
C ASN A 92 -6.14 -14.37 -5.13
N VAL A 93 -6.13 -13.03 -5.21
CA VAL A 93 -7.31 -12.22 -4.88
C VAL A 93 -7.85 -11.66 -6.19
N ASP A 94 -9.02 -12.13 -6.63
CA ASP A 94 -9.70 -11.56 -7.80
C ASP A 94 -10.26 -10.16 -7.48
N GLU A 95 -9.55 -9.11 -7.91
CA GLU A 95 -10.02 -7.73 -7.94
C GLU A 95 -10.50 -7.33 -9.35
N SER A 96 -11.14 -8.25 -10.08
CA SER A 96 -11.72 -7.98 -11.42
C SER A 96 -12.96 -7.08 -11.38
N SER A 97 -13.58 -6.84 -10.21
CA SER A 97 -14.80 -6.04 -10.08
C SER A 97 -14.58 -4.62 -9.55
N LYS A 98 -13.70 -3.84 -10.18
CA LYS A 98 -13.77 -2.37 -10.09
C LYS A 98 -13.60 -1.75 -11.46
N VAL A 99 -14.65 -1.00 -11.82
CA VAL A 99 -14.75 -0.15 -13.02
C VAL A 99 -13.43 0.58 -13.24
N GLU A 100 -12.94 0.49 -14.48
CA GLU A 100 -11.83 1.24 -15.01
C GLU A 100 -12.12 2.74 -14.82
N VAL A 101 -11.65 3.34 -13.73
CA VAL A 101 -11.59 4.80 -13.64
C VAL A 101 -10.41 5.22 -14.50
N GLN A 102 -10.74 5.43 -15.77
CA GLN A 102 -9.95 6.03 -16.82
C GLN A 102 -9.59 7.47 -16.42
N ASP A 103 -8.61 7.66 -15.53
CA ASP A 103 -8.08 9.00 -15.19
C ASP A 103 -6.55 8.98 -15.10
N CYS A 104 -5.87 8.68 -16.21
CA CYS A 104 -4.48 9.17 -16.42
C CYS A 104 -4.09 9.35 -17.89
N TYR A 105 -5.02 9.16 -18.82
CA TYR A 105 -4.85 9.37 -20.25
C TYR A 105 -5.58 10.64 -20.67
N ASP A 106 -5.13 11.77 -20.16
CA ASP A 106 -5.33 13.04 -20.85
C ASP A 106 -4.20 14.00 -20.49
N SER A 107 -3.87 14.90 -21.41
CA SER A 107 -2.68 15.76 -21.51
C SER A 107 -1.50 15.13 -22.26
N SER A 108 -1.66 15.06 -23.58
CA SER A 108 -0.58 15.38 -24.54
C SER A 108 -0.80 16.78 -25.07
#